data_AF-A0A535T2Q4-F1
#
_entry.id   AF-A0A535T2Q4-F1
#
_cell.length_a   1.000
_cell.length_b   1.000
_cell.length_c   1.000
_cell.angle_alpha   90.00
_cell.angle_beta   90.00
_cell.angle_gamma   90.00
#
_symmetry.space_group_name_H-M   'P 1'
#
loop_
_entity.id
_entity.type
_entity.pdbx_description
1 polymer ?
#
loop_
_entity_poly.entity_id
_entity_poly.type
_entity_poly.pdbx_seq_one_letter_code
_entity_poly.pdbx_strand_id
1 'polypeptide(L)' 'MERVKVTPARPPAAPERPHLLEAHGDRRIDPFYWLREKQNPEVVAYLEAENAYADGVM' A
#
# COMPACT_ATOMS: atom_id res chain seq x y z
N MET A 1 -28.39 -1.92 -6.63
CA MET A 1 -27.47 -0.82 -7.02
C MET A 1 -26.19 -1.48 -7.48
N GLU A 2 -25.96 -1.51 -8.79
CA GLU A 2 -24.81 -2.18 -9.39
C GLU A 2 -23.54 -1.37 -9.14
N ARG A 3 -22.57 -1.92 -8.40
CA ARG A 3 -21.26 -1.29 -8.28
C ARG A 3 -20.54 -1.50 -9.60
N VAL A 4 -20.36 -0.43 -10.36
CA VAL A 4 -19.49 -0.41 -11.54
C VAL A 4 -18.10 -0.87 -11.10
N LYS A 5 -17.68 -2.06 -11.53
CA LYS A 5 -16.30 -2.52 -11.36
C LYS A 5 -15.42 -1.71 -12.31
N VAL A 6 -14.74 -0.70 -11.78
CA VAL A 6 -13.66 -0.01 -12.50
C VAL A 6 -12.44 -0.90 -12.41
N THR A 7 -12.08 -1.55 -13.52
CA THR A 7 -10.81 -2.27 -13.63
C THR A 7 -9.67 -1.25 -13.75
N PRO A 8 -8.75 -1.15 -12.78
CA PRO A 8 -7.58 -0.32 -12.94
C PRO A 8 -6.66 -1.00 -13.95
N ALA A 9 -6.25 -0.28 -15.00
CA ALA A 9 -5.36 -0.82 -16.03
C ALA A 9 -3.93 -1.09 -15.51
N ARG A 10 -3.60 -0.65 -14.29
CA ARG A 10 -2.28 -0.80 -13.64
C ARG A 10 -2.46 -1.03 -12.15
N PRO A 11 -1.58 -1.80 -11.50
CA PRO A 11 -1.61 -1.98 -10.05
C PRO A 11 -1.39 -0.63 -9.35
N PRO A 12 -1.96 -0.44 -8.15
CA PRO A 12 -1.66 0.71 -7.32
C PRO A 12 -0.16 0.76 -6.98
N ALA A 13 0.38 1.96 -6.81
CA ALA A 13 1.76 2.17 -6.38
C ALA A 13 1.78 2.79 -4.99
N ALA A 14 2.44 2.13 -4.04
CA ALA A 14 2.65 2.69 -2.70
C ALA A 14 3.62 3.89 -2.78
N PRO A 15 3.30 5.05 -2.18
CA PRO A 15 4.26 6.15 -2.08
C PRO A 15 5.45 5.76 -1.20
N GLU A 16 6.65 6.10 -1.66
CA GLU A 16 7.88 5.98 -0.88
C GLU A 16 7.95 7.07 0.20
N ARG A 17 8.26 6.64 1.43
CA ARG A 17 8.48 7.50 2.59
C ARG A 17 9.73 7.01 3.31
N PRO A 18 10.91 7.61 3.05
CA PRO A 18 12.15 7.16 3.65
C PRO A 18 12.04 7.11 5.18
N HIS A 19 12.16 5.90 5.74
CA HIS A 19 12.20 5.68 7.18
C HIS A 19 13.49 4.95 7.54
N LEU A 20 14.29 5.54 8.43
CA LEU A 20 15.53 4.92 8.90
C LEU A 20 15.21 3.87 9.96
N LEU A 21 15.65 2.65 9.72
CA LEU A 21 15.66 1.56 10.69
C LEU A 21 17.09 1.35 11.19
N GLU A 22 17.25 1.43 12.51
CA GLU A 22 18.51 1.15 13.20
C GLU A 22 18.31 -0.01 14.17
N ALA A 23 19.05 -1.10 14.00
CA ALA A 23 19.00 -2.25 14.90
C ALA A 23 20.32 -3.02 14.84
N HIS A 24 20.81 -3.50 16.00
CA HIS A 24 22.02 -4.32 16.09
C HIS A 24 23.28 -3.73 15.43
N GLY A 25 23.39 -2.39 15.38
CA GLY A 25 24.51 -1.71 14.72
C GLY A 25 24.33 -1.51 13.21
N ASP A 26 23.27 -2.05 12.62
CA ASP A 26 22.93 -1.89 11.22
C ASP A 26 21.95 -0.74 10.99
N ARG A 27 22.07 -0.11 9.82
CA ARG A 27 21.20 0.98 9.35
C ARG A 27 20.65 0.65 7.98
N ARG A 28 19.33 0.73 7.80
CA ARG A 28 18.69 0.61 6.48
C ARG A 28 17.54 1.61 6.32
N ILE A 29 17.31 2.06 5.08
CA ILE A 29 16.12 2.83 4.74
C ILE A 29 15.03 1.87 4.28
N ASP A 30 13.86 1.94 4.92
CA ASP A 30 12.65 1.25 4.50
C ASP A 30 11.63 2.30 4.01
N PRO A 31 11.51 2.52 2.69
CA PRO A 31 10.56 3.48 2.13
C PRO A 31 9.09 3.13 2.38
N PHE A 32 8.78 1.90 2.78
CA PHE A 32 7.41 1.40 2.94
C PHE A 32 7.05 1.06 4.38
N TYR A 33 7.89 1.49 5.33
CA TYR A 33 7.69 1.22 6.75
C TYR A 33 6.30 1.64 7.27
N TRP A 34 5.75 2.72 6.71
CA TRP A 34 4.43 3.27 7.05
C TRP A 34 3.27 2.28 6.81
N LEU A 35 3.41 1.32 5.89
CA LEU A 35 2.39 0.30 5.62
C LEU A 35 2.12 -0.64 6.81
N ARG A 36 2.99 -0.63 7.83
CA ARG A 36 2.78 -1.40 9.06
C ARG A 36 1.61 -0.88 9.91
N GLU A 37 1.23 0.38 9.74
CA GLU A 37 0.21 1.04 10.56
C GLU A 37 -1.21 0.68 10.11
N LYS A 38 -1.71 -0.49 10.54
CA LYS A 38 -2.98 -1.05 10.06
C LYS A 38 -4.21 -0.15 10.24
N GLN A 39 -4.18 0.80 11.18
CA GLN A 39 -5.28 1.73 11.45
C GLN A 39 -5.11 3.07 10.73
N ASN A 40 -3.97 3.30 10.06
CA ASN A 40 -3.71 4.51 9.32
C ASN A 40 -4.63 4.57 8.09
N PRO A 41 -5.43 5.64 7.90
CA PRO A 41 -6.38 5.72 6.80
C PRO A 41 -5.72 5.65 5.43
N GLU A 42 -4.46 6.08 5.29
CA GLU A 42 -3.72 5.99 4.03
C GLU A 42 -3.32 4.55 3.71
N VAL A 43 -3.03 3.74 4.74
CA VAL A 43 -2.76 2.30 4.58
C VAL A 43 -4.03 1.58 4.17
N VAL A 44 -5.15 1.90 4.82
CA VAL A 44 -6.47 1.34 4.49
C VAL A 44 -6.83 1.66 3.04
N ALA A 45 -6.73 2.93 2.63
CA ALA A 45 -7.03 3.36 1.26
C ALA A 45 -6.14 2.67 0.22
N TYR A 46 -4.85 2.49 0.51
CA TYR A 46 -3.93 1.76 -0.38
C TYR A 46 -4.34 0.28 -0.53
N LEU A 47 -4.66 -0.40 0.57
CA LEU A 47 -5.10 -1.80 0.55
C LEU A 47 -6.45 -1.99 -0.14
N GLU A 48 -7.38 -1.04 0.00
CA GLU A 48 -8.65 -1.05 -0.75
C GLU A 48 -8.42 -0.92 -2.26
N ALA A 49 -7.46 -0.08 -2.68
CA ALA A 49 -7.08 0.05 -4.09
C ALA A 49 -6.43 -1.25 -4.62
N GLU A 50 -5.58 -1.91 -3.82
CA GLU A 50 -4.97 -3.21 -4.17
C GLU A 50 -6.05 -4.30 -4.31
N ASN A 51 -7.02 -4.36 -3.39
CA ASN A 51 -8.15 -5.29 -3.47
C ASN A 51 -9.02 -5.04 -4.71
N ALA A 52 -9.33 -3.77 -5.01
CA ALA A 52 -10.12 -3.41 -6.20
C ALA A 52 -9.40 -3.78 -7.50
N TYR A 53 -8.07 -3.63 -7.53
CA TYR A 53 -7.26 -4.10 -8.65
C TYR A 53 -7.36 -5.61 -8.79
N ALA A 54 -7.08 -6.36 -7.71
CA ALA A 54 -7.13 -7.83 -7.70
C ALA A 54 -8.49 -8.38 -8.15
N ASP A 55 -9.59 -7.83 -7.65
CA ASP A 55 -10.97 -8.19 -8.01
C ASP A 55 -11.33 -7.89 -9.48
N GLY A 56 -10.54 -7.05 -10.14
CA GLY A 56 -10.70 -6.68 -11.54
C GLY A 56 -9.85 -7.51 -12.51
N VAL A 57 -8.73 -8.07 -12.04
CA VAL A 57 -7.86 -8.95 -12.86
C VAL A 57 -8.10 -10.45 -12.66
N MET A 58 -8.73 -10.86 -11.56
CA MET A 58 -9.15 -12.25 -11.31
C MET A 58 -10.58 -12.51 -11.83
#